data_AF-A0A5D6Y0U5-F1
#
_entry.id   AF-A0A5D6Y0U5-F1
#
_cell.length_a   1.000
_cell.length_b   1.000
_cell.length_c   1.000
_cell.angle_alpha   90.00
_cell.angle_beta   90.00
_cell.angle_gamma   90.00
#
_symmetry.space_group_name_H-M   'P 1'
#
loop_
_entity.id
_entity.type
_entity.pdbx_description
1 polymer ?
#
loop_
_entity_poly.entity_id
_entity_poly.type
_entity_poly.pdbx_seq_one_letter_code
_entity_poly.pdbx_strand_id
1 'polypeptide(L)'
;MSDLKTQFEAAAALVKTFLKDPTNDEKLALYSYFKQATEGDNTTAKPGMFDLVGRAKWQAWTDKAGLSTEEAMQKYIDEVGKQKAASASGLLQVQFEAAAALAKTFTKEPTNDEKLALYGYYKQATVGDNTTAKPGMFDLTGKAKWQAWTDKKGLSTDEAMQKYIDEIEKQKAIYA
;
A
#
# COMPACT_ATOMS: atom_id res chain seq x y z
N MET A 1 -6.97 0.52 29.23
CA MET A 1 -7.87 -0.53 28.68
C MET A 1 -9.03 0.03 27.85
N SER A 2 -9.71 1.11 28.26
CA SER A 2 -10.80 1.72 27.45
C SER A 2 -10.35 2.20 26.06
N ASP A 3 -9.14 2.74 25.97
CA ASP A 3 -8.58 3.24 24.71
C ASP A 3 -8.29 2.10 23.71
N LEU A 4 -7.57 1.04 24.13
CA LEU A 4 -7.24 -0.11 23.28
C LEU A 4 -8.49 -0.81 22.72
N LYS A 5 -9.49 -1.05 23.58
CA LYS A 5 -10.75 -1.65 23.14
C LYS A 5 -11.48 -0.77 22.11
N THR A 6 -11.47 0.54 22.32
CA THR A 6 -12.06 1.50 21.36
C THR A 6 -11.34 1.46 20.01
N GLN A 7 -10.00 1.42 20.03
CA GLN A 7 -9.19 1.29 18.81
C GLN A 7 -9.45 -0.04 18.09
N PHE A 8 -9.61 -1.14 18.84
CA PHE A 8 -9.94 -2.46 18.29
C PHE A 8 -11.30 -2.46 17.59
N GLU A 9 -12.33 -1.88 18.22
CA GLU A 9 -13.67 -1.76 17.63
C GLU A 9 -13.65 -0.87 16.37
N ALA A 10 -12.92 0.23 16.40
CA ALA A 10 -12.71 1.10 15.24
C ALA A 10 -11.98 0.36 14.10
N ALA A 11 -10.94 -0.41 14.42
CA ALA A 11 -10.22 -1.22 13.44
C ALA A 11 -11.15 -2.29 12.81
N ALA A 12 -12.00 -2.94 13.61
CA ALA A 12 -12.97 -3.90 13.10
C ALA A 12 -14.03 -3.28 12.17
N ALA A 13 -14.43 -2.03 12.42
CA ALA A 13 -15.27 -1.27 11.51
C ALA A 13 -14.54 -0.93 10.19
N LEU A 14 -13.26 -0.54 10.27
CA LEU A 14 -12.45 -0.17 9.11
C LEU A 14 -12.20 -1.33 8.13
N VAL A 15 -12.00 -2.56 8.61
CA VAL A 15 -11.74 -3.73 7.75
C VAL A 15 -12.74 -3.85 6.60
N LYS A 16 -14.01 -3.54 6.85
CA LYS A 16 -15.10 -3.63 5.86
C LYS A 16 -15.03 -2.58 4.76
N THR A 17 -14.26 -1.51 4.94
CA THR A 17 -14.26 -0.36 4.02
C THR A 17 -13.16 -0.45 2.98
N PHE A 18 -12.00 -1.04 3.31
CA PHE A 18 -10.85 -1.11 2.40
C PHE A 18 -10.59 -2.51 1.82
N LEU A 19 -11.01 -3.58 2.49
CA LEU A 19 -10.88 -4.93 1.94
C LEU A 19 -12.08 -5.29 1.05
N LYS A 20 -12.01 -4.92 -0.24
CA LYS A 20 -13.03 -5.33 -1.22
C LYS A 20 -12.94 -6.81 -1.57
N ASP A 21 -11.72 -7.33 -1.76
CA ASP A 21 -11.47 -8.72 -2.14
C ASP A 21 -10.24 -9.31 -1.40
N PRO A 22 -10.30 -9.45 -0.06
CA PRO A 22 -9.17 -9.96 0.69
C PRO A 22 -8.89 -11.44 0.37
N THR A 23 -7.61 -11.77 0.33
CA THR A 23 -7.11 -13.14 0.23
C THR A 23 -7.54 -13.97 1.44
N ASN A 24 -7.51 -15.30 1.32
CA ASN A 24 -7.84 -16.18 2.44
C ASN A 24 -6.88 -15.96 3.63
N ASP A 25 -5.61 -15.69 3.36
CA ASP A 25 -4.60 -15.48 4.41
C ASP A 25 -4.87 -14.18 5.19
N GLU A 26 -5.22 -13.09 4.50
CA GLU A 26 -5.61 -11.82 5.13
C GLU A 26 -6.85 -11.99 6.02
N LYS A 27 -7.85 -12.74 5.53
CA LYS A 27 -9.06 -13.08 6.31
C LYS A 27 -8.71 -13.88 7.55
N LEU A 28 -7.85 -14.89 7.42
CA LEU A 28 -7.46 -15.79 8.52
C LEU A 28 -6.62 -15.06 9.58
N ALA A 29 -5.69 -14.18 9.16
CA ALA A 29 -4.89 -13.37 10.07
C ALA A 29 -5.78 -12.50 10.97
N LEU A 30 -6.69 -11.73 10.37
CA LEU A 30 -7.65 -10.90 11.12
C LEU A 30 -8.59 -11.74 11.99
N TYR A 31 -9.11 -12.84 11.44
CA TYR A 31 -10.01 -13.73 12.18
C TYR A 31 -9.35 -14.30 13.44
N SER A 32 -8.11 -14.79 13.34
CA SER A 32 -7.42 -15.44 14.45
C SER A 32 -7.20 -14.51 15.65
N TYR A 33 -6.69 -13.30 15.41
CA TYR A 33 -6.50 -12.31 16.47
C TYR A 33 -7.82 -11.78 17.01
N PHE A 34 -8.83 -11.59 16.15
CA PHE A 34 -10.16 -11.17 16.59
C PHE A 34 -10.77 -12.19 17.55
N LYS A 35 -10.73 -13.48 17.19
CA LYS A 35 -11.25 -14.58 18.02
C LYS A 35 -10.50 -14.69 19.34
N GLN A 36 -9.17 -14.62 19.32
CA GLN A 36 -8.37 -14.64 20.54
C GLN A 36 -8.70 -13.44 21.45
N ALA A 37 -8.87 -12.24 20.87
CA ALA A 37 -9.21 -11.03 21.63
C ALA A 37 -10.62 -11.07 22.24
N THR A 38 -11.59 -11.73 21.60
CA THR A 38 -12.98 -11.75 22.07
C THR A 38 -13.33 -12.97 22.90
N GLU A 39 -12.68 -14.10 22.65
CA GLU A 39 -13.05 -15.42 23.19
C GLU A 39 -11.89 -16.13 23.89
N GLY A 40 -10.66 -15.60 23.83
CA GLY A 40 -9.47 -16.24 24.41
C GLY A 40 -9.05 -17.50 23.65
N ASP A 41 -8.37 -18.40 24.35
CA ASP A 41 -7.83 -19.64 23.77
C ASP A 41 -8.93 -20.52 23.17
N ASN A 42 -8.64 -21.09 22.00
CA ASN A 42 -9.58 -21.96 21.30
C ASN A 42 -9.82 -23.27 22.06
N THR A 43 -11.04 -23.45 22.58
CA THR A 43 -11.49 -24.67 23.26
C THR A 43 -12.45 -25.51 22.41
N THR A 44 -12.73 -25.09 21.18
CA THR A 44 -13.70 -25.77 20.31
C THR A 44 -13.11 -27.06 19.73
N ALA A 45 -13.98 -28.03 19.49
CA ALA A 45 -13.57 -29.29 18.85
C ALA A 45 -13.02 -29.04 17.44
N LYS A 46 -11.97 -29.76 17.08
CA LYS A 46 -11.36 -29.66 15.76
C LYS A 46 -12.37 -30.04 14.66
N PRO A 47 -12.59 -29.18 13.65
CA PRO A 47 -13.50 -29.47 12.55
C PRO A 47 -13.12 -30.74 11.77
N GLY A 48 -14.14 -31.37 11.18
CA GLY A 48 -13.98 -32.60 10.40
C GLY A 48 -13.05 -32.43 9.19
N MET A 49 -12.45 -33.53 8.73
CA MET A 49 -11.44 -33.52 7.67
C MET A 49 -11.93 -32.87 6.35
N PHE A 50 -13.22 -32.92 6.06
CA PHE A 50 -13.81 -32.37 4.85
C PHE A 50 -14.21 -30.87 4.96
N ASP A 51 -14.19 -30.29 6.16
CA ASP A 51 -14.42 -28.85 6.37
C ASP A 51 -13.09 -28.08 6.33
N LEU A 52 -12.59 -27.85 5.11
CA LEU A 52 -11.28 -27.21 4.91
C LEU A 52 -11.25 -25.78 5.45
N VAL A 53 -12.33 -25.01 5.26
CA VAL A 53 -12.42 -23.62 5.68
C VAL A 53 -12.52 -23.52 7.20
N GLY A 54 -13.42 -24.29 7.81
CA GLY A 54 -13.55 -24.35 9.25
C GLY A 54 -12.26 -24.82 9.90
N ARG A 55 -11.59 -25.83 9.34
CA ARG A 55 -10.29 -26.31 9.84
C ARG A 55 -9.19 -25.26 9.73
N ALA A 56 -9.13 -24.48 8.65
CA ALA A 56 -8.16 -23.40 8.50
C ALA A 56 -8.39 -22.28 9.54
N LYS A 57 -9.66 -21.88 9.73
CA LYS A 57 -10.05 -20.91 10.77
C LYS A 57 -9.73 -21.41 12.18
N TRP A 58 -10.10 -22.65 12.48
CA TRP A 58 -9.81 -23.30 13.75
C TRP A 58 -8.31 -23.34 14.01
N GLN A 59 -7.52 -23.77 13.02
CA GLN A 59 -6.06 -23.83 13.14
C GLN A 59 -5.47 -22.43 13.39
N ALA A 60 -5.86 -21.44 12.58
CA ALA A 60 -5.37 -20.09 12.72
C ALA A 60 -5.67 -19.49 14.10
N TRP A 61 -6.86 -19.75 14.67
CA TRP A 61 -7.19 -19.33 16.04
C TRP A 61 -6.40 -20.11 17.09
N THR A 62 -6.30 -21.45 16.96
CA THR A 62 -5.52 -22.29 17.88
C THR A 62 -4.04 -21.89 17.93
N ASP A 63 -3.46 -21.47 16.80
CA ASP A 63 -2.07 -21.01 16.73
C ASP A 63 -1.82 -19.70 17.50
N LYS A 64 -2.87 -19.02 17.98
CA LYS A 64 -2.79 -17.80 18.82
C LYS A 64 -3.00 -18.07 20.30
N ALA A 65 -3.15 -19.33 20.71
CA ALA A 65 -3.34 -19.69 22.10
C ALA A 65 -2.20 -19.16 23.00
N GLY A 66 -2.54 -18.71 24.19
CA GLY A 66 -1.63 -18.13 25.17
C GLY A 66 -1.41 -16.62 25.03
N LEU A 67 -1.88 -15.97 23.95
CA LEU A 67 -1.89 -14.51 23.87
C LEU A 67 -2.94 -13.93 24.81
N SER A 68 -2.60 -12.86 25.53
CA SER A 68 -3.59 -12.12 26.31
C SER A 68 -4.61 -11.42 25.40
N THR A 69 -5.75 -11.05 25.98
CA THR A 69 -6.76 -10.25 25.29
C THR A 69 -6.18 -8.94 24.74
N GLU A 70 -5.37 -8.23 25.52
CA GLU A 70 -4.75 -6.97 25.10
C GLU A 70 -3.73 -7.18 23.98
N GLU A 71 -2.90 -8.23 24.07
CA GLU A 71 -1.94 -8.55 23.02
C GLU A 71 -2.64 -8.92 21.71
N ALA A 72 -3.72 -9.72 21.78
CA ALA A 72 -4.52 -10.08 20.62
C ALA A 72 -5.21 -8.86 19.99
N MET A 73 -5.75 -7.94 20.80
CA MET A 73 -6.32 -6.68 20.32
C MET A 73 -5.27 -5.83 19.61
N GLN A 74 -4.08 -5.67 20.20
CA GLN A 74 -3.01 -4.89 19.59
C GLN A 74 -2.56 -5.51 18.26
N LYS A 75 -2.34 -6.82 18.23
CA LYS A 75 -1.96 -7.54 17.00
C LYS A 75 -3.02 -7.42 15.91
N TYR A 76 -4.30 -7.44 16.29
CA TYR A 76 -5.39 -7.19 15.34
C TYR A 76 -5.32 -5.77 14.76
N ILE A 77 -5.14 -4.75 15.60
CA ILE A 77 -5.02 -3.35 15.18
C ILE A 77 -3.83 -3.18 14.22
N ASP A 78 -2.67 -3.76 14.56
CA ASP A 78 -1.46 -3.71 13.74
C ASP A 78 -1.69 -4.37 12.36
N GLU A 79 -2.33 -5.53 12.34
CA GLU A 79 -2.64 -6.26 11.10
C GLU A 79 -3.64 -5.49 10.23
N VAL A 80 -4.67 -4.88 10.81
CA VAL A 80 -5.59 -3.98 10.09
C VAL A 80 -4.84 -2.79 9.50
N GLY A 81 -3.95 -2.16 10.28
CA GLY A 81 -3.13 -1.04 9.81
C GLY A 81 -2.25 -1.42 8.63
N LYS A 82 -1.58 -2.58 8.72
CA LYS A 82 -0.75 -3.13 7.65
C LYS A 82 -1.55 -3.42 6.38
N GLN A 83 -2.68 -4.12 6.49
CA GLN A 83 -3.51 -4.44 5.33
C GLN A 83 -4.11 -3.17 4.70
N LYS A 84 -4.49 -2.18 5.50
CA LYS A 84 -4.97 -0.88 5.01
C LYS A 84 -3.90 -0.13 4.22
N ALA A 85 -2.66 -0.08 4.74
CA ALA A 85 -1.54 0.55 4.05
C ALA A 85 -1.22 -0.17 2.73
N ALA A 86 -1.17 -1.50 2.75
CA ALA A 86 -0.95 -2.30 1.54
C ALA A 86 -2.05 -2.08 0.48
N SER A 87 -3.32 -2.05 0.90
CA SER A 87 -4.45 -1.76 0.00
C SER A 87 -4.37 -0.35 -0.59
N ALA A 88 -3.96 0.65 0.19
CA ALA A 88 -3.79 2.03 -0.29
C ALA A 88 -2.65 2.14 -1.32
N SER A 89 -1.48 1.57 -1.03
CA SER A 89 -0.34 1.55 -1.96
C SER A 89 -0.69 0.79 -3.26
N GLY A 90 -1.40 -0.33 -3.17
CA GLY A 90 -1.89 -1.06 -4.35
C GLY A 90 -2.83 -0.23 -5.23
N LEU A 91 -3.78 0.51 -4.63
CA LEU A 91 -4.66 1.41 -5.38
C LEU A 91 -3.87 2.55 -6.04
N LEU A 92 -2.91 3.11 -5.32
CA LEU A 92 -2.05 4.19 -5.81
C LEU A 92 -1.22 3.74 -7.02
N GLN A 93 -0.69 2.51 -6.99
CA GLN A 93 0.03 1.95 -8.13
C GLN A 93 -0.87 1.79 -9.37
N VAL A 94 -2.10 1.30 -9.20
CA VAL A 94 -3.07 1.23 -10.31
C VAL A 94 -3.35 2.62 -10.90
N GLN A 95 -3.51 3.64 -10.05
CA GLN A 95 -3.72 5.02 -10.50
C GLN A 95 -2.49 5.57 -11.22
N PHE A 96 -1.28 5.27 -10.74
CA PHE A 96 -0.03 5.66 -11.35
C PHE A 96 0.13 5.07 -12.75
N GLU A 97 -0.17 3.78 -12.92
CA GLU A 97 -0.16 3.11 -14.22
C GLU A 97 -1.18 3.70 -15.19
N ALA A 98 -2.40 3.99 -14.70
CA ALA A 98 -3.43 4.66 -15.48
C ALA A 98 -3.01 6.08 -15.90
N ALA A 99 -2.40 6.85 -15.00
CA ALA A 99 -1.87 8.18 -15.28
C ALA A 99 -0.74 8.12 -16.33
N ALA A 100 0.16 7.13 -16.23
CA ALA A 100 1.23 6.93 -17.20
C ALA A 100 0.69 6.52 -18.59
N ALA A 101 -0.43 5.78 -18.64
CA ALA A 101 -1.13 5.49 -19.88
C ALA A 101 -1.80 6.73 -20.49
N LEU A 102 -2.47 7.54 -19.65
CA LEU A 102 -3.10 8.80 -20.05
C LEU A 102 -2.08 9.81 -20.61
N ALA A 103 -0.89 9.90 -20.00
CA ALA A 103 0.19 10.78 -20.47
C ALA A 103 0.55 10.56 -21.94
N LYS A 104 0.41 9.32 -22.44
CA LYS A 104 0.70 8.95 -23.83
C LYS A 104 -0.38 9.37 -24.82
N THR A 105 -1.57 9.74 -24.34
CA THR A 105 -2.69 10.14 -25.20
C THR A 105 -2.80 11.65 -25.38
N PHE A 106 -1.92 12.44 -24.76
CA PHE A 106 -1.93 13.90 -24.92
C PHE A 106 -1.65 14.29 -26.37
N THR A 107 -2.49 15.18 -26.90
CA THR A 107 -2.45 15.60 -28.31
C THR A 107 -1.49 16.76 -28.55
N LYS A 108 -1.20 17.52 -27.49
CA LYS A 108 -0.24 18.63 -27.47
C LYS A 108 1.00 18.23 -26.70
N GLU A 109 2.14 18.75 -27.14
CA GLU A 109 3.42 18.45 -26.52
C GLU A 109 3.61 19.28 -25.23
N PRO A 110 3.78 18.64 -24.06
CA PRO A 110 4.10 19.36 -22.82
C PRO A 110 5.47 20.04 -22.91
N THR A 111 5.67 21.06 -22.08
CA THR A 111 6.96 21.75 -21.99
C THR A 111 8.07 20.80 -21.52
N ASN A 112 9.33 21.14 -21.83
CA ASN A 112 10.46 20.32 -21.39
C ASN A 112 10.53 20.20 -19.86
N ASP A 113 10.18 21.25 -19.12
CA ASP A 113 10.19 21.25 -17.66
C ASP A 113 9.11 20.31 -17.09
N GLU A 114 7.92 20.30 -17.68
CA GLU A 114 6.83 19.37 -17.35
C GLU A 114 7.23 17.90 -17.61
N LYS A 115 7.89 17.63 -18.74
CA LYS A 115 8.43 16.30 -19.04
C LYS A 115 9.53 15.87 -18.06
N LEU A 116 10.39 16.80 -17.66
CA LEU A 116 11.46 16.54 -16.69
C LEU A 116 10.90 16.27 -15.30
N ALA A 117 9.86 17.00 -14.88
CA ALA A 117 9.16 16.76 -13.61
C ALA A 117 8.55 15.35 -13.57
N LEU A 118 7.80 14.97 -14.61
CA LEU A 118 7.24 13.62 -14.76
C LEU A 118 8.34 12.55 -14.76
N TYR A 119 9.43 12.77 -15.50
CA TYR A 119 10.57 11.86 -15.52
C TYR A 119 11.16 11.66 -14.12
N GLY A 120 11.40 12.75 -13.38
CA GLY A 120 11.97 12.69 -12.03
C GLY A 120 11.10 11.88 -11.06
N TYR A 121 9.80 12.17 -11.00
CA TYR A 121 8.87 11.41 -10.16
C TYR A 121 8.72 9.96 -10.60
N TYR A 122 8.65 9.71 -11.91
CA TYR A 122 8.57 8.35 -12.45
C TYR A 122 9.80 7.52 -12.09
N LYS A 123 11.00 8.09 -12.21
CA LYS A 123 12.25 7.42 -11.84
C LYS A 123 12.34 7.17 -10.35
N GLN A 124 11.95 8.13 -9.51
CA GLN A 124 11.91 7.94 -8.07
C GLN A 124 10.90 6.84 -7.68
N ALA A 125 9.72 6.82 -8.30
CA ALA A 125 8.70 5.80 -8.03
C ALA A 125 9.12 4.38 -8.45
N THR A 126 9.84 4.25 -9.58
CA THR A 126 10.16 2.94 -10.18
C THR A 126 11.54 2.40 -9.82
N VAL A 127 12.48 3.28 -9.46
CA VAL A 127 13.88 2.92 -9.18
C VAL A 127 14.31 3.36 -7.77
N GLY A 128 13.66 4.36 -7.18
CA GLY A 128 14.09 4.98 -5.92
C GLY A 128 15.18 6.02 -6.13
N ASP A 129 15.94 6.29 -5.07
CA ASP A 129 16.97 7.33 -5.02
C ASP A 129 18.03 7.16 -6.12
N ASN A 130 18.34 8.26 -6.82
CA ASN A 130 19.38 8.26 -7.82
C ASN A 130 20.78 8.06 -7.19
N THR A 131 21.44 6.97 -7.56
CA THR A 131 22.82 6.64 -7.15
C THR A 131 23.80 6.65 -8.33
N THR A 132 23.34 7.03 -9.52
CA THR A 132 24.16 7.03 -10.73
C THR A 132 25.08 8.24 -10.81
N ALA A 133 26.23 8.08 -11.48
CA ALA A 133 27.17 9.17 -11.69
C ALA A 133 26.54 10.30 -12.53
N LYS A 134 26.90 11.55 -12.21
CA LYS A 134 26.43 12.72 -12.95
C LYS A 134 26.93 12.65 -14.40
N PRO A 135 26.05 12.82 -15.41
CA PRO A 135 26.44 12.85 -16.82
C PRO A 135 27.47 13.94 -17.12
N GLY A 136 28.28 13.70 -18.16
CA GLY A 136 29.33 14.62 -18.60
C GLY A 136 28.79 15.98 -19.05
N MET A 137 29.63 17.02 -18.98
CA MET A 137 29.24 18.42 -19.25
C MET A 137 28.60 18.64 -20.63
N PHE A 138 28.94 17.80 -21.62
CA PHE A 138 28.44 17.89 -23.00
C PHE A 138 27.08 17.21 -23.21
N ASP A 139 26.58 16.42 -22.25
CA ASP A 139 25.24 15.80 -22.30
C ASP A 139 24.23 16.63 -21.51
N LEU A 140 23.74 17.72 -22.11
CA LEU A 140 22.83 18.66 -21.45
C LEU A 140 21.48 18.01 -21.12
N THR A 141 20.95 17.15 -22.01
CA THR A 141 19.66 16.47 -21.81
C THR A 141 19.75 15.40 -20.74
N GLY A 142 20.80 14.57 -20.77
CA GLY A 142 21.04 13.58 -19.73
C GLY A 142 21.30 14.24 -18.38
N LYS A 143 22.05 15.35 -18.34
CA LYS A 143 22.27 16.13 -17.13
C LYS A 143 20.96 16.69 -16.56
N ALA A 144 20.07 17.22 -17.40
CA ALA A 144 18.77 17.73 -16.95
C ALA A 144 17.88 16.61 -16.38
N LYS A 145 17.80 15.45 -17.07
CA LYS A 145 17.08 14.27 -16.57
C LYS A 145 17.67 13.74 -15.26
N TRP A 146 18.99 13.63 -15.19
CA TRP A 146 19.70 13.20 -13.98
C TRP A 146 19.40 14.15 -12.82
N GLN A 147 19.45 15.47 -13.06
CA GLN A 147 19.13 16.47 -12.04
C GLN A 147 17.68 16.35 -11.58
N ALA A 148 16.73 16.27 -12.51
CA ALA A 148 15.31 16.13 -12.20
C ALA A 148 15.00 14.87 -11.36
N TRP A 149 15.72 13.77 -11.58
CA TRP A 149 15.60 12.56 -10.75
C TRP A 149 16.29 12.75 -9.38
N THR A 150 17.52 13.29 -9.35
CA THR A 150 18.25 13.55 -8.11
C THR A 150 17.51 14.51 -7.17
N ASP A 151 16.78 15.48 -7.71
CA ASP A 151 15.99 16.44 -6.93
C ASP A 151 14.80 15.78 -6.19
N LYS A 152 14.43 14.55 -6.56
CA LYS A 152 13.35 13.78 -5.92
C LYS A 152 13.84 12.79 -4.87
N LYS A 153 15.15 12.80 -4.59
CA LYS A 153 15.78 11.93 -3.61
C LYS A 153 15.10 12.06 -2.23
N GLY A 154 14.89 10.93 -1.57
CA GLY A 154 14.29 10.84 -0.24
C GLY A 154 12.77 10.77 -0.23
N LEU A 155 12.09 10.94 -1.37
CA LEU A 155 10.66 10.63 -1.47
C LEU A 155 10.47 9.12 -1.43
N SER A 156 9.46 8.66 -0.69
CA SER A 156 9.00 7.28 -0.80
C SER A 156 8.41 6.97 -2.18
N THR A 157 8.31 5.68 -2.51
CA THR A 157 7.68 5.22 -3.74
C THR A 157 6.25 5.74 -3.87
N ASP A 158 5.46 5.65 -2.79
CA ASP A 158 4.07 6.12 -2.76
C ASP A 158 3.99 7.65 -2.96
N GLU A 159 4.82 8.43 -2.27
CA GLU A 159 4.84 9.89 -2.46
C GLU A 159 5.23 10.26 -3.90
N ALA A 160 6.21 9.58 -4.49
CA ALA A 160 6.62 9.82 -5.87
C ALA A 160 5.51 9.46 -6.87
N MET A 161 4.79 8.34 -6.67
CA MET A 161 3.63 7.96 -7.47
C MET A 161 2.52 8.99 -7.38
N GLN A 162 2.18 9.45 -6.17
CA GLN A 162 1.16 10.47 -5.95
C GLN A 162 1.53 11.78 -6.67
N LYS A 163 2.78 12.25 -6.50
CA LYS A 163 3.24 13.48 -7.18
C LYS A 163 3.25 13.35 -8.71
N TYR A 164 3.53 12.16 -9.24
CA TYR A 164 3.40 11.89 -10.68
C TYR A 164 1.95 12.00 -11.15
N ILE A 165 1.01 11.37 -10.42
CA ILE A 165 -0.43 11.42 -10.73
C ILE A 165 -0.93 12.88 -10.70
N ASP A 166 -0.58 13.63 -9.66
CA ASP A 166 -0.96 15.04 -9.52
C ASP A 166 -0.48 15.88 -10.72
N GLU A 167 0.76 15.66 -11.18
CA GLU A 167 1.34 16.36 -12.32
C GLU A 167 0.67 15.97 -13.64
N ILE A 168 0.30 14.68 -13.82
CA ILE A 168 -0.46 14.24 -14.98
C ILE A 168 -1.86 14.85 -15.02
N GLU A 169 -2.59 14.88 -13.90
CA GLU A 169 -3.93 15.48 -13.88
C GLU A 169 -3.88 17.00 -14.13
N LYS A 170 -2.84 17.69 -13.64
CA LYS A 170 -2.59 19.09 -14.00
C LYS A 170 -2.37 19.27 -15.51
N GLN A 171 -1.54 18.41 -16.11
CA GLN A 171 -1.23 18.48 -17.54
C GLN A 171 -2.44 18.11 -18.42
N LYS A 172 -3.23 17.13 -18.00
CA LYS A 172 -4.48 16.73 -18.66
C LYS A 172 -5.43 17.91 -18.84
N ALA A 173 -5.55 18.81 -17.87
CA ALA A 173 -6.41 19.99 -17.99
C ALA A 173 -6.00 20.96 -19.12
N ILE A 174 -4.77 20.85 -19.63
CA ILE A 174 -4.19 21.73 -20.66
C ILE A 174 -4.02 21.01 -22.01
N TYR A 175 -3.69 19.71 -21.96
CA TYR A 175 -3.19 18.94 -23.10
C TYR A 175 -4.03 17.71 -23.49
N ALA A 176 -5.06 17.35 -22.70
CA ALA A 176 -6.07 16.36 -23.11
C ALA A 176 -7.01 16.95 -24.16
#